data_AF-A0A179S7A1-F1
#
_entry.id   AF-A0A179S7A1-F1
#
_cell.length_a   1.000
_cell.length_b   1.000
_cell.length_c   1.000
_cell.angle_alpha   90.00
_cell.angle_beta   90.00
_cell.angle_gamma   90.00
#
_symmetry.space_group_name_H-M   'P 1'
#
loop_
_entity.id
_entity.type
_entity.pdbx_description
1 polymer ?
#
loop_
_entity_poly.entity_id
_entity_poly.type
_entity_poly.pdbx_seq_one_letter_code
_entity_poly.pdbx_strand_id
1 'polypeptide(L)'
;MLTLALLTALPSRRAIVAGAAALLAAPAKVAAAAPILTLPAPIAVADPILSAIRSHRRAWAAFQVAPDDEAEDAEHAEYEAAMRLLGTACSTRPGAHALIAHLRWYVEEEAANLLTCGLGGCDLGDLIRARLAELVLFVPEASPPTVIALPAPRGPSPILAAIEAHRSANLAVNQAVRDYVQAEEDSAPDERLMLAIADRASDEEAATLNALLTLTPAGAEEVRTLATYLAEVSTDFDKGAFGAWLFQRFAVMIAHAQAQA
;
A
#
# COMPACT_ATOMS: atom_id res chain seq x y z
N MET A 1 -36.10 -8.04 -16.32
CA MET A 1 -35.39 -9.32 -16.06
C MET A 1 -34.07 -9.44 -16.85
N LEU A 2 -33.56 -8.36 -17.49
CA LEU A 2 -32.32 -8.38 -18.30
C LEU A 2 -31.23 -7.41 -17.79
N THR A 3 -31.54 -6.57 -16.81
CA THR A 3 -30.60 -5.65 -16.13
C THR A 3 -29.66 -6.34 -15.15
N LEU A 4 -29.86 -7.63 -14.85
CA LEU A 4 -29.01 -8.39 -13.91
C LEU A 4 -27.84 -9.13 -14.61
N ALA A 5 -27.85 -9.21 -15.94
CA ALA A 5 -26.84 -9.97 -16.69
C ALA A 5 -25.51 -9.21 -16.86
N LEU A 6 -25.54 -7.87 -16.96
CA LEU A 6 -24.33 -7.06 -17.13
C LEU A 6 -23.40 -7.04 -15.90
N LEU A 7 -23.94 -7.28 -14.69
CA LEU A 7 -23.13 -7.34 -13.47
C LEU A 7 -22.40 -8.68 -13.27
N THR A 8 -22.69 -9.68 -14.10
CA THR A 8 -22.10 -11.04 -13.97
C THR A 8 -21.08 -11.39 -15.06
N ALA A 9 -20.86 -10.50 -16.03
CA ALA A 9 -20.04 -10.78 -17.21
C ALA A 9 -18.64 -10.15 -17.19
N LEU A 10 -18.14 -9.67 -16.04
CA LEU A 10 -16.74 -9.31 -15.86
C LEU A 10 -16.01 -10.46 -15.15
N PRO A 11 -15.38 -11.39 -15.90
CA PRO A 11 -14.62 -12.46 -15.29
C PRO A 11 -13.44 -11.86 -14.52
N SER A 12 -13.45 -12.06 -13.22
CA SER A 12 -12.26 -12.41 -12.44
C SER A 12 -11.01 -11.58 -12.73
N ARG A 13 -10.84 -10.46 -11.99
CA ARG A 13 -9.54 -9.80 -11.79
C ARG A 13 -8.58 -10.77 -11.06
N ARG A 14 -8.00 -11.71 -11.80
CA ARG A 14 -6.87 -12.55 -11.40
C ARG A 14 -5.67 -12.14 -12.21
N ALA A 15 -4.70 -11.52 -11.54
CA ALA A 15 -3.25 -11.56 -11.79
C ALA A 15 -2.62 -10.19 -11.51
N ILE A 16 -2.15 -9.98 -10.27
CA ILE A 16 -1.04 -9.06 -10.01
C ILE A 16 -0.07 -9.77 -9.08
N VAL A 17 0.73 -10.67 -9.66
CA VAL A 17 1.99 -11.14 -9.07
C VAL A 17 3.00 -11.26 -10.21
N ALA A 18 4.20 -10.72 -9.94
CA ALA A 18 5.47 -10.84 -10.67
C ALA A 18 5.88 -9.63 -11.50
N GLY A 19 7.07 -9.09 -11.17
CA GLY A 19 7.83 -8.28 -12.12
C GLY A 19 8.75 -7.20 -11.56
N ALA A 20 9.55 -7.46 -10.52
CA ALA A 20 10.69 -6.61 -10.17
C ALA A 20 11.99 -7.37 -10.49
N ALA A 21 12.60 -7.08 -11.64
CA ALA A 21 14.03 -7.32 -11.86
C ALA A 21 14.52 -6.62 -13.14
N ALA A 22 15.74 -6.10 -13.05
CA ALA A 22 16.62 -5.63 -14.12
C ALA A 22 16.42 -4.19 -14.61
N LEU A 23 17.30 -3.29 -14.13
CA LEU A 23 18.09 -2.40 -14.99
C LEU A 23 19.25 -1.81 -14.19
N LEU A 24 20.43 -2.42 -14.36
CA LEU A 24 21.71 -1.86 -13.98
C LEU A 24 22.55 -1.63 -15.25
N ALA A 25 23.30 -0.53 -15.19
CA ALA A 25 24.53 -0.21 -15.92
C ALA A 25 24.44 0.70 -17.17
N ALA A 26 24.91 1.94 -16.99
CA ALA A 26 25.81 2.61 -17.93
C ALA A 26 26.90 3.35 -17.14
N PRO A 27 28.18 3.33 -17.58
CA PRO A 27 29.29 3.90 -16.81
C PRO A 27 29.54 5.36 -17.17
N ALA A 28 29.61 6.24 -16.16
CA ALA A 28 30.14 7.59 -16.30
C ALA A 28 31.63 7.61 -15.92
N LYS A 29 32.47 8.04 -16.86
CA LYS A 29 33.92 8.13 -16.73
C LYS A 29 34.26 9.40 -15.94
N VAL A 30 34.68 9.26 -14.68
CA VAL A 30 35.10 10.39 -13.83
C VAL A 30 36.61 10.41 -13.68
N ALA A 31 37.17 11.60 -13.84
CA ALA A 31 38.60 11.90 -13.77
C ALA A 31 39.20 11.59 -12.39
N ALA A 32 40.44 11.12 -12.40
CA ALA A 32 41.20 10.73 -11.22
C ALA A 32 41.57 11.94 -10.35
N ALA A 33 41.07 11.97 -9.12
CA ALA A 33 41.57 12.81 -8.04
C ALA A 33 42.33 11.93 -7.03
N ALA A 34 43.37 12.51 -6.43
CA ALA A 34 44.37 11.87 -5.56
C ALA A 34 43.78 11.05 -4.39
N PRO A 35 44.50 10.03 -3.89
CA PRO A 35 43.97 9.10 -2.91
C PRO A 35 43.88 9.76 -1.53
N ILE A 36 42.68 10.20 -1.17
CA ILE A 36 42.31 10.43 0.23
C ILE A 36 42.06 9.04 0.82
N LEU A 37 42.82 8.66 1.86
CA LEU A 37 42.56 7.48 2.68
C LEU A 37 41.15 7.61 3.28
N THR A 38 40.18 7.11 2.54
CA THR A 38 38.77 7.07 2.92
C THR A 38 38.62 5.82 3.79
N LEU A 39 38.36 6.05 5.08
CA LEU A 39 37.83 4.99 5.94
C LEU A 39 36.63 4.37 5.21
N PRO A 40 36.54 3.03 5.12
CA PRO A 40 35.38 2.39 4.50
C PRO A 40 34.13 2.94 5.18
N ALA A 41 33.21 3.49 4.38
CA ALA A 41 31.94 3.97 4.90
C ALA A 41 31.32 2.82 5.72
N PRO A 42 30.84 3.09 6.95
CA PRO A 42 30.19 2.05 7.74
C PRO A 42 29.08 1.45 6.87
N ILE A 43 29.16 0.13 6.63
CA ILE A 43 28.11 -0.59 5.93
C ILE A 43 26.84 -0.36 6.73
N ALA A 44 25.86 0.33 6.15
CA ALA A 44 24.59 0.58 6.80
C ALA A 44 23.89 -0.77 7.01
N VAL A 45 24.06 -1.34 8.20
CA VAL A 45 23.36 -2.55 8.61
C VAL A 45 21.89 -2.16 8.76
N ALA A 46 21.02 -2.79 7.96
CA ALA A 46 19.58 -2.55 8.03
C ALA A 46 19.06 -2.89 9.44
N ASP A 47 18.21 -2.03 9.99
CA ASP A 47 17.67 -2.26 11.33
C ASP A 47 16.77 -3.52 11.32
N PRO A 48 17.11 -4.59 12.08
CA PRO A 48 16.37 -5.86 12.06
C PRO A 48 14.88 -5.67 12.39
N ILE A 49 14.53 -4.64 13.16
CA ILE A 49 13.13 -4.37 13.52
C ILE A 49 12.25 -4.09 12.31
N LEU A 50 12.78 -3.46 11.25
CA LEU A 50 12.02 -3.18 10.04
C LEU A 50 11.63 -4.48 9.31
N SER A 51 12.50 -5.50 9.38
CA SER A 51 12.19 -6.82 8.83
C SER A 51 11.15 -7.55 9.68
N ALA A 52 11.25 -7.45 11.01
CA ALA A 52 10.28 -8.04 11.93
C ALA A 52 8.87 -7.44 11.73
N ILE A 53 8.77 -6.11 11.58
CA ILE A 53 7.50 -5.41 11.29
C ILE A 53 6.87 -5.94 10.00
N ARG A 54 7.65 -6.08 8.92
CA ARG A 54 7.15 -6.62 7.64
C ARG A 54 6.70 -8.08 7.75
N SER A 55 7.39 -8.89 8.54
CA SER A 55 6.99 -10.29 8.76
C SER A 55 5.71 -10.39 9.56
N HIS A 56 5.56 -9.60 10.62
CA HIS A 56 4.31 -9.51 11.38
C HIS A 56 3.13 -9.07 10.51
N ARG A 57 3.26 -7.97 9.74
CA ARG A 57 2.18 -7.50 8.86
C ARG A 57 1.73 -8.54 7.84
N ARG A 58 2.66 -9.36 7.32
CA ARG A 58 2.31 -10.46 6.42
C ARG A 58 1.57 -11.59 7.13
N ALA A 59 2.01 -11.98 8.32
CA ALA A 59 1.34 -13.01 9.11
C ALA A 59 -0.07 -12.56 9.52
N TRP A 60 -0.20 -11.32 9.99
CA TRP A 60 -1.49 -10.71 10.31
C TRP A 60 -2.43 -10.67 9.10
N ALA A 61 -1.95 -10.19 7.95
CA ALA A 61 -2.78 -10.15 6.74
C ALA A 61 -3.22 -11.55 6.27
N ALA A 62 -2.38 -12.57 6.46
CA ALA A 62 -2.74 -13.96 6.15
C ALA A 62 -3.81 -14.48 7.12
N PHE A 63 -3.66 -14.21 8.42
CA PHE A 63 -4.65 -14.56 9.43
C PHE A 63 -6.03 -13.94 9.15
N GLN A 64 -6.09 -12.67 8.76
CA GLN A 64 -7.35 -11.97 8.47
C GLN A 64 -8.17 -12.56 7.32
N VAL A 65 -7.56 -13.36 6.43
CA VAL A 65 -8.22 -13.93 5.26
C VAL A 65 -8.19 -15.46 5.24
N ALA A 66 -7.68 -16.09 6.30
CA ALA A 66 -7.57 -17.54 6.39
C ALA A 66 -8.97 -18.18 6.43
N PRO A 67 -9.21 -19.26 5.67
CA PRO A 67 -10.44 -20.04 5.79
C PRO A 67 -10.51 -20.76 7.15
N ASP A 68 -11.71 -21.15 7.58
CA ASP A 68 -11.94 -21.75 8.91
C ASP A 68 -11.05 -22.97 9.20
N ASP A 69 -10.71 -23.77 8.18
CA ASP A 69 -9.87 -24.96 8.33
C ASP A 69 -8.35 -24.66 8.41
N GLU A 70 -7.93 -23.43 8.10
CA GLU A 70 -6.55 -22.94 8.23
C GLU A 70 -6.40 -21.84 9.30
N ALA A 71 -7.51 -21.40 9.91
CA ALA A 71 -7.54 -20.26 10.82
C ALA A 71 -6.64 -20.44 12.05
N GLU A 72 -6.62 -21.65 12.63
CA GLU A 72 -5.77 -21.97 13.80
C GLU A 72 -4.27 -21.86 13.48
N ASP A 73 -3.84 -22.40 12.33
CA ASP A 73 -2.44 -22.33 11.89
C ASP A 73 -2.02 -20.89 11.57
N ALA A 74 -2.91 -20.13 10.92
CA ALA A 74 -2.67 -18.72 10.60
C ALA A 74 -2.62 -17.84 11.86
N GLU A 75 -3.50 -18.09 12.83
CA GLU A 75 -3.49 -17.46 14.16
C GLU A 75 -2.16 -17.74 14.87
N HIS A 76 -1.73 -19.01 14.92
CA HIS A 76 -0.48 -19.39 15.54
C HIS A 76 0.75 -18.73 14.87
N ALA A 77 0.75 -18.66 13.54
CA ALA A 77 1.82 -18.01 12.78
C ALA A 77 1.89 -16.48 13.02
N GLU A 78 0.73 -15.84 13.16
CA GLU A 78 0.59 -14.43 13.53
C GLU A 78 1.16 -14.19 14.93
N TYR A 79 0.74 -15.00 15.91
CA TYR A 79 1.22 -14.93 17.29
C TYR A 79 2.75 -15.08 17.38
N GLU A 80 3.31 -16.10 16.73
CA GLU A 80 4.75 -16.33 16.67
C GLU A 80 5.51 -15.15 16.02
N ALA A 81 4.90 -14.50 15.02
CA ALA A 81 5.47 -13.30 14.42
C ALA A 81 5.38 -12.09 15.36
N ALA A 82 4.32 -11.97 16.15
CA ALA A 82 4.13 -10.92 17.15
C ALA A 82 5.15 -11.07 18.29
N MET A 83 5.33 -12.27 18.82
CA MET A 83 6.32 -12.55 19.87
C MET A 83 7.76 -12.26 19.40
N ARG A 84 8.10 -12.66 18.17
CA ARG A 84 9.40 -12.31 17.56
C ARG A 84 9.56 -10.81 17.35
N LEU A 85 8.51 -10.11 16.92
CA LEU A 85 8.51 -8.65 16.78
C LEU A 85 8.81 -7.96 18.11
N LEU A 86 8.12 -8.35 19.19
CA LEU A 86 8.29 -7.78 20.52
C LEU A 86 9.70 -8.03 21.08
N GLY A 87 10.28 -9.20 20.82
CA GLY A 87 11.64 -9.56 21.21
C GLY A 87 12.75 -8.98 20.35
N THR A 88 12.43 -8.37 19.19
CA THR A 88 13.45 -7.82 18.29
C THR A 88 13.99 -6.49 18.84
N ALA A 89 15.31 -6.37 18.91
CA ALA A 89 15.97 -5.13 19.32
C ALA A 89 15.87 -4.06 18.22
N CYS A 90 15.62 -2.81 18.62
CA CYS A 90 15.76 -1.66 17.73
C CYS A 90 17.23 -1.24 17.72
N SER A 91 17.90 -1.34 16.58
CA SER A 91 19.32 -0.94 16.47
C SER A 91 19.48 0.54 16.12
N THR A 92 18.39 1.20 15.72
CA THR A 92 18.38 2.62 15.35
C THR A 92 17.16 3.34 15.94
N ARG A 93 17.30 4.66 16.14
CA ARG A 93 16.17 5.52 16.55
C ARG A 93 15.02 5.49 15.54
N PRO A 94 15.24 5.59 14.21
CA PRO A 94 14.16 5.43 13.24
C PRO A 94 13.43 4.08 13.33
N GLY A 95 14.15 2.98 13.56
CA GLY A 95 13.53 1.67 13.76
C GLY A 95 12.65 1.60 15.01
N ALA A 96 13.07 2.25 16.11
CA ALA A 96 12.25 2.34 17.31
C ALA A 96 10.96 3.16 17.09
N HIS A 97 11.03 4.30 16.38
CA HIS A 97 9.82 5.04 15.99
C HIS A 97 8.89 4.20 15.10
N ALA A 98 9.45 3.45 14.14
CA ALA A 98 8.66 2.56 13.29
C ALA A 98 7.96 1.46 14.11
N LEU A 99 8.63 0.91 15.13
CA LEU A 99 8.03 -0.06 16.03
C LEU A 99 6.90 0.55 16.88
N ILE A 100 7.11 1.74 17.46
CA ILE A 100 6.07 2.47 18.21
C ILE A 100 4.81 2.67 17.35
N ALA A 101 4.99 3.18 16.12
CA ALA A 101 3.89 3.42 15.20
C ALA A 101 3.14 2.11 14.84
N HIS A 102 3.89 1.04 14.59
CA HIS A 102 3.32 -0.27 14.29
C HIS A 102 2.54 -0.87 15.47
N LEU A 103 3.08 -0.81 16.69
CA LEU A 103 2.39 -1.35 17.87
C LEU A 103 1.11 -0.56 18.20
N ARG A 104 1.11 0.76 18.02
CA ARG A 104 -0.11 1.59 18.17
C ARG A 104 -1.19 1.16 17.19
N TRP A 105 -0.84 1.04 15.89
CA TRP A 105 -1.76 0.53 14.87
C TRP A 105 -2.33 -0.85 15.24
N TYR A 106 -1.47 -1.77 15.68
CA TYR A 106 -1.89 -3.13 15.98
C TYR A 106 -2.85 -3.21 17.17
N VAL A 107 -2.60 -2.41 18.22
CA VAL A 107 -3.53 -2.29 19.36
C VAL A 107 -4.89 -1.73 18.94
N GLU A 108 -4.92 -0.77 18.01
CA GLU A 108 -6.16 -0.19 17.50
C GLU A 108 -6.96 -1.20 16.66
N GLU A 109 -6.31 -1.93 15.75
CA GLU A 109 -6.98 -2.93 14.91
C GLU A 109 -7.50 -4.12 15.73
N GLU A 110 -6.69 -4.63 16.66
CA GLU A 110 -7.03 -5.82 17.44
C GLU A 110 -7.70 -5.50 18.78
N ALA A 111 -8.23 -4.29 18.96
CA ALA A 111 -8.82 -3.87 20.23
C ALA A 111 -9.92 -4.82 20.74
N ALA A 112 -10.74 -5.38 19.83
CA ALA A 112 -11.80 -6.31 20.19
C ALA A 112 -11.25 -7.70 20.60
N ASN A 113 -10.20 -8.14 19.93
CA ASN A 113 -9.65 -9.48 20.12
C ASN A 113 -8.64 -9.51 21.29
N LEU A 114 -7.74 -8.54 21.41
CA LEU A 114 -6.77 -8.42 22.52
C LEU A 114 -7.42 -8.27 23.91
N LEU A 115 -8.72 -7.95 23.99
CA LEU A 115 -9.48 -7.81 25.23
C LEU A 115 -10.29 -9.05 25.60
N THR A 116 -10.49 -9.97 24.66
CA THR A 116 -11.13 -11.26 24.91
C THR A 116 -10.05 -12.33 24.87
N CYS A 117 -10.13 -13.41 25.64
CA CYS A 117 -8.99 -14.34 25.79
C CYS A 117 -8.69 -15.21 24.52
N GLY A 118 -8.86 -14.69 23.30
CA GLY A 118 -8.48 -15.31 22.01
C GLY A 118 -7.55 -14.39 21.22
N LEU A 119 -6.63 -14.97 20.43
CA LEU A 119 -5.32 -14.45 19.98
C LEU A 119 -4.20 -14.57 21.03
N GLY A 120 -3.76 -15.80 21.30
CA GLY A 120 -2.43 -16.01 21.91
C GLY A 120 -2.34 -16.03 23.44
N GLY A 121 -3.49 -16.15 24.12
CA GLY A 121 -3.56 -16.13 25.58
C GLY A 121 -3.65 -14.71 26.15
N CYS A 122 -4.07 -14.61 27.41
CA CYS A 122 -4.41 -13.35 28.09
C CYS A 122 -3.29 -12.29 28.12
N ASP A 123 -2.06 -12.66 27.73
CA ASP A 123 -0.85 -11.91 28.01
C ASP A 123 -0.30 -11.10 26.82
N LEU A 124 -0.68 -11.40 25.57
CA LEU A 124 -0.11 -10.71 24.39
C LEU A 124 -0.39 -9.21 24.41
N GLY A 125 -1.64 -8.82 24.71
CA GLY A 125 -2.03 -7.42 24.84
C GLY A 125 -1.22 -6.69 25.91
N ASP A 126 -0.91 -7.35 27.03
CA ASP A 126 -0.08 -6.78 28.10
C ASP A 126 1.38 -6.64 27.69
N LEU A 127 1.93 -7.62 26.97
CA LEU A 127 3.29 -7.55 26.43
C LEU A 127 3.45 -6.40 25.42
N ILE A 128 2.47 -6.21 24.53
CA ILE A 128 2.47 -5.09 23.57
C ILE A 128 2.43 -3.76 24.31
N ARG A 129 1.54 -3.60 25.30
CA ARG A 129 1.42 -2.38 26.11
C ARG A 129 2.72 -2.09 26.87
N ALA A 130 3.32 -3.11 27.48
CA ALA A 130 4.59 -2.98 28.19
C ALA A 130 5.73 -2.55 27.26
N ARG A 131 5.85 -3.19 26.09
CA ARG A 131 6.89 -2.86 25.11
C ARG A 131 6.71 -1.45 24.54
N LEU A 132 5.47 -1.04 24.26
CA LEU A 132 5.17 0.31 23.81
C LEU A 132 5.55 1.36 24.87
N ALA A 133 5.23 1.12 26.14
CA ALA A 133 5.59 2.00 27.25
C ALA A 133 7.11 2.14 27.41
N GLU A 134 7.86 1.03 27.30
CA GLU A 134 9.33 1.03 27.31
C GLU A 134 9.90 1.91 26.18
N LEU A 135 9.43 1.70 24.94
CA LEU A 135 9.93 2.44 23.78
C LEU A 135 9.64 3.94 23.86
N VAL A 136 8.45 4.33 24.33
CA VAL A 136 8.06 5.74 24.50
C VAL A 136 8.93 6.43 25.55
N LEU A 137 9.37 5.71 26.60
CA LEU A 137 10.30 6.26 27.59
C LEU A 137 11.69 6.55 27.00
N PHE A 138 12.18 5.69 26.10
CA PHE A 138 13.51 5.82 25.49
C PHE A 138 13.56 6.70 24.24
N VAL A 139 12.42 6.88 23.56
CA VAL A 139 12.31 7.63 22.31
C VAL A 139 11.30 8.77 22.49
N PRO A 140 11.71 9.89 23.10
CA PRO A 140 10.81 11.03 23.31
C PRO A 140 10.34 11.59 21.96
N GLU A 141 9.03 11.80 21.82
CA GLU A 141 8.36 12.31 20.60
C GLU A 141 8.89 13.69 20.14
N ALA A 142 9.61 14.41 21.00
CA ALA A 142 10.01 15.81 20.77
C ALA A 142 11.27 16.02 19.90
N SER A 143 11.82 15.00 19.24
CA SER A 143 12.98 15.17 18.36
C SER A 143 12.58 14.94 16.89
N PRO A 144 12.25 15.99 16.11
CA PRO A 144 11.92 15.82 14.71
C PRO A 144 13.12 15.20 13.97
N PRO A 145 12.89 14.24 13.06
CA PRO A 145 13.97 13.66 12.28
C PRO A 145 14.65 14.77 11.48
N THR A 146 15.94 14.97 11.75
CA THR A 146 16.76 15.95 11.02
C THR A 146 17.01 15.40 9.62
N VAL A 147 16.07 15.61 8.70
CA VAL A 147 16.24 15.34 7.28
C VAL A 147 16.79 16.59 6.63
N ILE A 148 18.12 16.68 6.48
CA ILE A 148 18.75 17.65 5.58
C ILE A 148 18.62 17.09 4.16
N ALA A 149 17.50 17.38 3.49
CA ALA A 149 17.34 17.12 2.07
C ALA A 149 17.65 18.40 1.28
N LEU A 150 18.73 18.40 0.49
CA LEU A 150 18.90 19.40 -0.57
C LEU A 150 17.76 19.25 -1.59
N PRO A 151 17.19 20.36 -2.11
CA PRO A 151 16.12 20.28 -3.09
C PRO A 151 16.67 19.74 -4.42
N ALA A 152 16.19 18.56 -4.83
CA ALA A 152 16.38 18.06 -6.18
C ALA A 152 15.66 18.97 -7.19
N PRO A 153 16.19 19.16 -8.41
CA PRO A 153 15.54 19.94 -9.44
C PRO A 153 14.15 19.35 -9.76
N ARG A 154 13.12 20.18 -9.61
CA ARG A 154 11.71 19.79 -9.82
C ARG A 154 11.43 19.61 -11.31
N GLY A 155 11.57 18.37 -11.78
CA GLY A 155 10.87 17.93 -13.00
C GLY A 155 9.35 17.83 -12.75
N PRO A 156 8.53 17.67 -13.81
CA PRO A 156 7.11 17.37 -13.65
C PRO A 156 6.93 16.09 -12.82
N SER A 157 6.04 16.14 -11.83
CA SER A 157 5.78 15.02 -10.91
C SER A 157 5.32 13.79 -11.70
N PRO A 158 6.01 12.65 -11.60
CA PRO A 158 5.58 11.43 -12.28
C PRO A 158 4.23 10.93 -11.75
N ILE A 159 3.93 11.18 -10.46
CA ILE A 159 2.63 10.83 -9.87
C ILE A 159 1.50 11.66 -10.48
N LEU A 160 1.68 12.98 -10.62
CA LEU A 160 0.64 13.81 -11.22
C LEU A 160 0.36 13.39 -12.67
N ALA A 161 1.40 13.07 -13.44
CA ALA A 161 1.26 12.57 -14.81
C ALA A 161 0.49 11.23 -14.86
N ALA A 162 0.79 10.31 -13.94
CA ALA A 162 0.11 9.01 -13.86
C ALA A 162 -1.36 9.13 -13.39
N ILE A 163 -1.65 10.04 -12.46
CA ILE A 163 -3.03 10.36 -12.04
C ILE A 163 -3.84 10.86 -13.24
N GLU A 164 -3.27 11.77 -14.04
CA GLU A 164 -3.97 12.32 -15.20
C GLU A 164 -4.18 11.25 -16.29
N ALA A 165 -3.19 10.37 -16.50
CA ALA A 165 -3.33 9.23 -17.41
C ALA A 165 -4.47 8.28 -16.97
N HIS A 166 -4.54 7.95 -15.68
CA HIS A 166 -5.61 7.11 -15.15
C HIS A 166 -6.99 7.79 -15.24
N ARG A 167 -7.08 9.11 -14.97
CA ARG A 167 -8.33 9.88 -15.18
C ARG A 167 -8.80 9.83 -16.63
N SER A 168 -7.88 10.03 -17.58
CA SER A 168 -8.20 9.97 -19.00
C SER A 168 -8.71 8.59 -19.41
N ALA A 169 -8.08 7.52 -18.92
CA ALA A 169 -8.51 6.16 -19.21
C ALA A 169 -9.88 5.84 -18.57
N ASN A 170 -10.10 6.25 -17.32
CA ASN A 170 -11.39 6.09 -16.65
C ASN A 170 -12.53 6.86 -17.36
N LEU A 171 -12.25 8.06 -17.86
CA LEU A 171 -13.20 8.82 -18.68
C LEU A 171 -13.56 8.07 -19.97
N ALA A 172 -12.59 7.41 -20.61
CA ALA A 172 -12.83 6.59 -21.80
C ALA A 172 -13.74 5.37 -21.50
N VAL A 173 -13.55 4.71 -20.36
CA VAL A 173 -14.45 3.63 -19.90
C VAL A 173 -15.87 4.16 -19.70
N ASN A 174 -16.01 5.28 -18.97
CA ASN A 174 -17.31 5.90 -18.72
C ASN A 174 -18.01 6.33 -20.02
N GLN A 175 -17.25 6.83 -21.00
CA GLN A 175 -17.79 7.19 -22.30
C GLN A 175 -18.26 5.95 -23.08
N ALA A 176 -17.46 4.87 -23.11
CA ALA A 176 -17.83 3.62 -23.76
C ALA A 176 -19.13 3.02 -23.19
N VAL A 177 -19.30 3.09 -21.86
CA VAL A 177 -20.54 2.64 -21.20
C VAL A 177 -21.74 3.50 -21.61
N ARG A 178 -21.60 4.83 -21.65
CA ARG A 178 -22.67 5.73 -22.09
C ARG A 178 -23.06 5.49 -23.55
N ASP A 179 -22.07 5.34 -24.42
CA ASP A 179 -22.29 5.09 -25.85
C ASP A 179 -23.02 3.77 -26.06
N TYR A 180 -22.68 2.73 -25.29
CA TYR A 180 -23.39 1.46 -25.31
C TYR A 180 -24.86 1.61 -24.87
N VAL A 181 -25.10 2.28 -23.74
CA VAL A 181 -26.47 2.53 -23.23
C VAL A 181 -27.30 3.32 -24.24
N GLN A 182 -26.73 4.36 -24.84
CA GLN A 182 -27.42 5.16 -25.86
C GLN A 182 -27.75 4.33 -27.10
N ALA A 183 -26.82 3.49 -27.56
CA ALA A 183 -27.02 2.65 -28.74
C ALA A 183 -28.10 1.56 -28.51
N GLU A 184 -28.20 1.03 -27.29
CA GLU A 184 -29.30 0.16 -26.86
C GLU A 184 -30.66 0.88 -26.92
N GLU A 185 -30.74 2.13 -26.43
CA GLU A 185 -31.96 2.94 -26.49
C GLU A 185 -32.39 3.22 -27.95
N ASP A 186 -31.42 3.42 -28.84
CA ASP A 186 -31.64 3.66 -30.28
C ASP A 186 -31.96 2.37 -31.07
N SER A 187 -32.04 1.21 -30.40
CA SER A 187 -32.44 -0.09 -30.96
C SER A 187 -31.55 -0.64 -32.09
N ALA A 188 -30.28 -0.23 -32.17
CA ALA A 188 -29.34 -0.75 -33.16
C ALA A 188 -27.85 -0.71 -32.71
N PRO A 189 -27.49 -1.23 -31.52
CA PRO A 189 -26.08 -1.33 -31.17
C PRO A 189 -25.39 -2.39 -32.03
N ASP A 190 -24.26 -2.05 -32.65
CA ASP A 190 -23.26 -3.06 -33.02
C ASP A 190 -22.62 -3.55 -31.71
N GLU A 191 -23.31 -4.44 -31.03
CA GLU A 191 -22.97 -4.94 -29.70
C GLU A 191 -21.52 -5.44 -29.65
N ARG A 192 -21.09 -6.14 -30.70
CA ARG A 192 -19.73 -6.67 -30.79
C ARG A 192 -18.68 -5.55 -30.84
N LEU A 193 -18.92 -4.50 -31.62
CA LEU A 193 -18.02 -3.37 -31.69
C LEU A 193 -17.99 -2.60 -30.36
N MET A 194 -19.14 -2.36 -29.75
CA MET A 194 -19.24 -1.60 -28.50
C MET A 194 -18.59 -2.34 -27.33
N LEU A 195 -18.80 -3.65 -27.21
CA LEU A 195 -18.11 -4.48 -26.23
C LEU A 195 -16.59 -4.47 -26.44
N ALA A 196 -16.12 -4.55 -27.69
CA ALA A 196 -14.68 -4.48 -27.97
C ALA A 196 -14.06 -3.11 -27.64
N ILE A 197 -14.82 -2.01 -27.75
CA ILE A 197 -14.40 -0.67 -27.32
C ILE A 197 -14.34 -0.60 -25.80
N ALA A 198 -15.36 -1.10 -25.10
CA ALA A 198 -15.42 -1.13 -23.64
C ALA A 198 -14.30 -1.98 -23.03
N ASP A 199 -14.04 -3.17 -23.59
CA ASP A 199 -12.95 -4.05 -23.16
C ASP A 199 -11.59 -3.35 -23.30
N ARG A 200 -11.33 -2.72 -24.45
CA ARG A 200 -10.07 -1.99 -24.66
C ARG A 200 -9.91 -0.82 -23.68
N ALA A 201 -10.97 -0.05 -23.46
CA ALA A 201 -10.94 1.05 -22.50
C ALA A 201 -10.69 0.55 -21.07
N SER A 202 -11.31 -0.58 -20.71
CA SER A 202 -11.12 -1.23 -19.40
C SER A 202 -9.68 -1.74 -19.22
N ASP A 203 -9.09 -2.35 -20.25
CA ASP A 203 -7.69 -2.81 -20.21
C ASP A 203 -6.72 -1.62 -20.03
N GLU A 204 -6.99 -0.49 -20.70
CA GLU A 204 -6.19 0.73 -20.59
C GLU A 204 -6.32 1.40 -19.21
N GLU A 205 -7.53 1.44 -18.64
CA GLU A 205 -7.76 1.91 -17.26
C GLU A 205 -6.98 1.05 -16.25
N ALA A 206 -7.08 -0.27 -16.37
CA ALA A 206 -6.35 -1.19 -15.49
C ALA A 206 -4.84 -1.03 -15.62
N ALA A 207 -4.32 -0.87 -16.85
CA ALA A 207 -2.90 -0.66 -17.10
C ALA A 207 -2.38 0.65 -16.48
N THR A 208 -3.13 1.75 -16.64
CA THR A 208 -2.76 3.06 -16.08
C THR A 208 -2.86 3.10 -14.56
N LEU A 209 -3.86 2.43 -13.97
CA LEU A 209 -3.98 2.28 -12.52
C LEU A 209 -2.81 1.49 -11.94
N ASN A 210 -2.45 0.37 -12.58
CA ASN A 210 -1.29 -0.41 -12.18
C ASN A 210 0.00 0.41 -12.26
N ALA A 211 0.19 1.16 -13.35
CA ALA A 211 1.33 2.06 -13.49
C ALA A 211 1.38 3.10 -12.36
N LEU A 212 0.25 3.74 -12.03
CA LEU A 212 0.14 4.67 -10.91
C LEU A 212 0.54 4.03 -9.57
N LEU A 213 0.03 2.83 -9.29
CA LEU A 213 0.30 2.11 -8.04
C LEU A 213 1.75 1.63 -7.90
N THR A 214 2.52 1.57 -9.00
CA THR A 214 3.96 1.27 -8.94
C THR A 214 4.84 2.48 -8.60
N LEU A 215 4.30 3.69 -8.64
CA LEU A 215 5.05 4.90 -8.35
C LEU A 215 5.20 5.13 -6.85
N THR A 216 6.39 5.57 -6.44
CA THR A 216 6.67 5.99 -5.07
C THR A 216 6.58 7.51 -4.98
N PRO A 217 5.71 8.07 -4.11
CA PRO A 217 5.66 9.51 -3.89
C PRO A 217 6.98 10.08 -3.40
N ALA A 218 7.43 11.17 -4.01
CA ALA A 218 8.69 11.84 -3.69
C ALA A 218 8.57 12.74 -2.44
N GLY A 219 7.35 13.07 -2.00
CA GLY A 219 7.13 13.91 -0.83
C GLY A 219 5.67 14.04 -0.43
N ALA A 220 5.45 14.76 0.68
CA ALA A 220 4.13 14.88 1.31
C ALA A 220 3.04 15.45 0.38
N GLU A 221 3.37 16.36 -0.52
CA GLU A 221 2.38 16.90 -1.47
C GLU A 221 1.85 15.82 -2.44
N GLU A 222 2.74 14.99 -2.97
CA GLU A 222 2.36 13.89 -3.87
C GLU A 222 1.59 12.78 -3.13
N VAL A 223 1.99 12.47 -1.89
CA VAL A 223 1.30 11.53 -1.01
C VAL A 223 -0.14 11.98 -0.78
N ARG A 224 -0.36 13.26 -0.46
CA ARG A 224 -1.69 13.83 -0.25
C ARG A 224 -2.53 13.80 -1.53
N THR A 225 -1.92 14.18 -2.64
CA THR A 225 -2.60 14.19 -3.94
C THR A 225 -3.03 12.79 -4.35
N LEU A 226 -2.15 11.79 -4.18
CA LEU A 226 -2.46 10.39 -4.44
C LEU A 226 -3.58 9.88 -3.51
N ALA A 227 -3.53 10.18 -2.21
CA ALA A 227 -4.57 9.77 -1.27
C ALA A 227 -5.95 10.32 -1.65
N THR A 228 -6.04 11.63 -1.93
CA THR A 228 -7.27 12.28 -2.38
C THR A 228 -7.80 11.63 -3.66
N TYR A 229 -6.91 11.32 -4.60
CA TYR A 229 -7.30 10.71 -5.86
C TYR A 229 -7.82 9.27 -5.68
N LEU A 230 -7.14 8.43 -4.90
CA LEU A 230 -7.62 7.07 -4.64
C LEU A 230 -8.94 7.08 -3.85
N ALA A 231 -9.16 8.07 -2.98
CA ALA A 231 -10.44 8.27 -2.31
C ALA A 231 -11.54 8.66 -3.31
N GLU A 232 -11.29 9.58 -4.24
CA GLU A 232 -12.20 9.94 -5.33
C GLU A 232 -12.58 8.70 -6.16
N VAL A 233 -11.60 7.97 -6.66
CA VAL A 233 -11.79 6.73 -7.44
C VAL A 233 -12.54 5.66 -6.64
N SER A 234 -12.34 5.57 -5.32
CA SER A 234 -13.08 4.63 -4.46
C SER A 234 -14.58 4.90 -4.41
N THR A 235 -15.02 6.15 -4.63
CA THR A 235 -16.45 6.50 -4.60
C THR A 235 -17.21 6.07 -5.85
N ASP A 236 -16.50 5.86 -6.96
CA ASP A 236 -17.08 5.41 -8.23
C ASP A 236 -17.34 3.90 -8.26
N PHE A 237 -16.68 3.14 -7.37
CA PHE A 237 -16.98 1.73 -7.19
C PHE A 237 -18.25 1.55 -6.36
N ASP A 238 -19.10 0.62 -6.79
CA ASP A 238 -20.29 0.23 -6.02
C ASP A 238 -19.86 -0.16 -4.60
N LYS A 239 -20.50 0.42 -3.58
CA LYS A 239 -20.05 0.35 -2.17
C LYS A 239 -20.00 -1.09 -1.61
N GLY A 240 -20.61 -2.04 -2.31
CA GLY A 240 -20.55 -3.47 -2.00
C GLY A 240 -19.38 -4.24 -2.64
N ALA A 241 -18.61 -3.62 -3.55
CA ALA A 241 -17.51 -4.26 -4.25
C ALA A 241 -16.20 -4.13 -3.46
N PHE A 242 -15.49 -5.25 -3.28
CA PHE A 242 -14.19 -5.35 -2.60
C PHE A 242 -13.15 -4.30 -3.07
N GLY A 243 -13.21 -3.87 -4.34
CA GLY A 243 -12.36 -2.82 -4.88
C GLY A 243 -12.53 -1.46 -4.22
N ALA A 244 -13.78 -1.04 -3.95
CA ALA A 244 -14.09 0.24 -3.28
C ALA A 244 -13.44 0.30 -1.89
N TRP A 245 -13.59 -0.79 -1.14
CA TRP A 245 -13.04 -0.94 0.21
C TRP A 245 -11.52 -0.88 0.22
N LEU A 246 -10.84 -1.54 -0.74
CA LEU A 246 -9.38 -1.58 -0.82
C LEU A 246 -8.79 -0.19 -1.08
N PHE A 247 -9.35 0.56 -2.04
CA PHE A 247 -8.89 1.93 -2.36
C PHE A 247 -9.12 2.91 -1.21
N GLN A 248 -10.25 2.79 -0.52
CA GLN A 248 -10.52 3.61 0.66
C GLN A 248 -9.53 3.29 1.80
N ARG A 249 -9.21 2.00 2.03
CA ARG A 249 -8.22 1.59 3.03
C ARG A 249 -6.82 2.11 2.68
N PHE A 250 -6.42 2.06 1.41
CA PHE A 250 -5.16 2.66 0.95
C PHE A 250 -5.12 4.17 1.16
N ALA A 251 -6.18 4.90 0.81
CA ALA A 251 -6.25 6.35 1.00
C ALA A 251 -6.10 6.73 2.49
N VAL A 252 -6.76 6.00 3.38
CA VAL A 252 -6.65 6.19 4.85
C VAL A 252 -5.23 5.90 5.32
N MET A 253 -4.62 4.78 4.91
CA MET A 253 -3.24 4.44 5.28
C MET A 253 -2.24 5.51 4.84
N ILE A 254 -2.41 6.03 3.62
CA ILE A 254 -1.55 7.08 3.05
C ILE A 254 -1.71 8.40 3.82
N ALA A 255 -2.95 8.78 4.17
CA ALA A 255 -3.22 9.97 4.97
C ALA A 255 -2.63 9.87 6.39
N HIS A 256 -2.75 8.71 7.04
CA HIS A 256 -2.17 8.46 8.36
C HIS A 256 -0.63 8.48 8.34
N ALA A 257 0.00 7.95 7.29
CA ALA A 257 1.45 8.02 7.12
C ALA A 257 1.98 9.47 7.04
N GLN A 258 1.15 10.43 6.58
CA GLN A 258 1.52 11.86 6.60
C GLN A 258 1.45 12.49 7.98
N ALA A 259 0.44 12.14 8.77
CA ALA A 259 0.26 12.70 10.11
C ALA A 259 1.41 12.29 11.06
N GLN A 260 2.17 11.27 10.68
CA GLN A 260 3.28 10.70 11.44
C GLN A 260 4.67 11.13 10.93
N ALA A 261 4.74 11.84 9.80
CA ALA A 261 5.98 12.32 9.16
C ALA A 261 6.22 13.81 9.44
#